data_AF-A0A171BDX7-F1
#
_entry.id   AF-A0A171BDX7-F1
#
_cell.length_a   1.000
_cell.length_b   1.000
_cell.length_c   1.000
_cell.angle_alpha   90.00
_cell.angle_beta   90.00
_cell.angle_gamma   90.00
#
_symmetry.space_group_name_H-M   'P 1'
#
loop_
_entity.id
_entity.type
_entity.pdbx_description
1 polymer ?
#
loop_
_entity_poly.entity_id
_entity_poly.type
_entity_poly.pdbx_seq_one_letter_code
_entity_poly.pdbx_strand_id
1 'polypeptide(L)'
;MGGGPSGGRTRHTHKERTWNVNFTTANGGPGGGAGFNGAAGDGGAADRHQGDRLIHAIERIEFRSDKDILALAKAVNHLGRELYLILGMRAEELNGVLSQYKGRWYTFGAQSRIKARLVSAHLKVSAEAAKALGVGALKMAHAFDRHFVKPEREARQQRGGKHARPTFTIGED
;
A
#
# COMPACT_ATOMS: atom_id res chain seq x y z
N MET A 1 -34.66 -11.34 54.96
CA MET A 1 -33.43 -10.61 54.57
C MET A 1 -32.70 -11.48 53.57
N GLY A 2 -32.59 -11.04 52.32
CA GLY A 2 -31.98 -11.79 51.22
C GLY A 2 -30.50 -11.48 51.05
N GLY A 3 -29.76 -12.43 50.48
CA GLY A 3 -28.36 -12.28 50.09
C GLY A 3 -27.82 -13.58 49.47
N GLY A 4 -27.97 -13.72 48.15
CA GLY A 4 -27.54 -14.90 47.38
C GLY A 4 -26.02 -14.96 47.10
N PRO A 5 -25.52 -16.11 46.60
CA PRO A 5 -24.10 -16.36 46.41
C PRO A 5 -23.53 -15.64 45.16
N SER A 6 -22.32 -15.09 45.30
CA SER A 6 -21.61 -14.37 44.24
C SER A 6 -21.05 -15.30 43.16
N GLY A 7 -21.63 -15.26 41.96
CA GLY A 7 -21.08 -15.92 40.77
C GLY A 7 -19.91 -15.11 40.19
N GLY A 8 -18.71 -15.68 40.22
CA GLY A 8 -17.51 -15.11 39.59
C GLY A 8 -17.62 -15.10 38.06
N ARG A 9 -17.48 -13.93 37.45
CA ARG A 9 -17.42 -13.76 36.00
C ARG A 9 -16.03 -14.15 35.48
N THR A 10 -15.95 -15.25 34.75
CA THR A 10 -14.77 -15.67 33.99
C THR A 10 -14.56 -14.69 32.82
N ARG A 11 -13.54 -13.81 32.92
CA ARG A 11 -13.09 -12.96 31.81
C ARG A 11 -12.23 -13.79 30.85
N HIS A 12 -12.79 -14.15 29.70
CA HIS A 12 -12.00 -14.66 28.58
C HIS A 12 -11.22 -13.50 27.95
N THR A 13 -9.89 -13.54 28.03
CA THR A 13 -9.02 -12.60 27.33
C THR A 13 -8.67 -13.21 25.96
N HIS A 14 -9.36 -12.75 24.92
CA HIS A 14 -9.04 -13.12 23.55
C HIS A 14 -7.75 -12.38 23.14
N LYS A 15 -6.63 -13.08 23.08
CA LYS A 15 -5.35 -12.52 22.66
C LYS A 15 -5.28 -12.52 21.12
N GLU A 16 -5.90 -11.52 20.50
CA GLU A 16 -5.68 -11.25 19.08
C GLU A 16 -4.21 -10.85 18.88
N ARG A 17 -3.49 -11.59 18.03
CA ARG A 17 -2.18 -11.13 17.52
C ARG A 17 -2.46 -10.09 16.43
N THR A 18 -2.59 -8.85 16.85
CA THR A 18 -2.54 -7.68 15.97
C THR A 18 -1.12 -7.54 15.44
N TRP A 19 -0.93 -7.80 14.16
CA TRP A 19 0.29 -7.39 13.46
C TRP A 19 0.16 -5.91 13.12
N ASN A 20 0.69 -5.05 13.99
CA ASN A 20 0.79 -3.63 13.72
C ASN A 20 1.91 -3.42 12.69
N VAL A 21 1.56 -3.18 11.43
CA VAL A 21 2.52 -2.69 10.44
C VAL A 21 2.70 -1.20 10.71
N ASN A 22 3.77 -0.87 11.44
CA ASN A 22 4.10 0.50 11.79
C ASN A 22 4.92 1.12 10.64
N PHE A 23 4.34 2.07 9.91
CA PHE A 23 5.09 2.88 8.96
C PHE A 23 5.71 4.07 9.71
N THR A 24 6.75 3.81 10.48
CA THR A 24 7.54 4.85 11.13
C THR A 24 8.42 5.55 10.11
N THR A 25 8.10 6.82 9.83
CA THR A 25 8.98 7.81 9.21
C THR A 25 10.12 8.09 10.20
N ALA A 26 11.15 7.24 10.21
CA ALA A 26 12.26 7.35 11.15
C ALA A 26 13.25 8.42 10.69
N ASN A 27 13.19 9.59 11.35
CA ASN A 27 14.28 10.54 11.43
C ASN A 27 15.35 10.01 12.41
N GLY A 28 16.57 9.79 11.90
CA GLY A 28 17.84 9.91 12.65
C GLY A 28 18.36 8.70 13.45
N GLY A 29 19.58 8.23 13.10
CA GLY A 29 20.52 7.59 14.04
C GLY A 29 21.28 6.36 13.50
N PRO A 30 22.62 6.22 13.68
CA PRO A 30 23.52 5.62 12.68
C PRO A 30 24.00 4.19 13.02
N GLY A 31 24.31 3.39 12.00
CA GLY A 31 25.03 2.13 12.22
C GLY A 31 25.29 1.29 10.96
N GLY A 32 26.56 1.19 10.58
CA GLY A 32 27.22 0.00 10.04
C GLY A 32 26.90 -0.43 8.60
N GLY A 33 27.86 -0.21 7.69
CA GLY A 33 27.71 -0.47 6.26
C GLY A 33 27.96 -1.90 5.77
N ALA A 34 27.66 -2.09 4.47
CA ALA A 34 28.28 -3.02 3.53
C ALA A 34 27.92 -2.52 2.12
N GLY A 35 28.92 -2.37 1.27
CA GLY A 35 28.94 -1.37 0.20
C GLY A 35 28.28 -1.72 -1.13
N PHE A 36 28.02 -0.67 -1.90
CA PHE A 36 28.03 -0.69 -3.36
C PHE A 36 28.67 0.61 -3.85
N ASN A 37 29.86 0.47 -4.45
CA ASN A 37 30.56 1.56 -5.12
C ASN A 37 29.79 1.94 -6.39
N GLY A 38 29.33 3.20 -6.44
CA GLY A 38 28.74 3.81 -7.61
C GLY A 38 28.74 5.32 -7.45
N ALA A 39 29.86 5.95 -7.83
CA ALA A 39 30.02 7.39 -7.84
C ALA A 39 28.99 8.05 -8.77
N ALA A 40 28.06 8.82 -8.20
CA ALA A 40 27.28 9.83 -8.90
C ALA A 40 26.77 10.85 -7.87
N GLY A 41 26.85 12.13 -8.23
CA GLY A 41 26.71 13.29 -7.37
C GLY A 41 25.44 13.35 -6.51
N ASP A 42 25.67 13.89 -5.31
CA ASP A 42 24.86 14.81 -4.54
C ASP A 42 23.41 15.07 -5.02
N GLY A 43 22.43 14.71 -4.17
CA GLY A 43 21.04 15.16 -4.31
C GLY A 43 19.90 14.12 -4.32
N GLY A 44 20.06 12.88 -3.83
CA GLY A 44 18.92 11.93 -3.91
C GLY A 44 19.00 10.60 -3.17
N ALA A 45 19.83 10.46 -2.13
CA ALA A 45 19.96 9.18 -1.43
C ALA A 45 18.72 8.80 -0.60
N ALA A 46 18.01 9.76 -0.02
CA ALA A 46 16.86 9.47 0.86
C ALA A 46 15.64 8.87 0.11
N ASP A 47 15.42 9.27 -1.15
CA ASP A 47 14.21 8.90 -1.92
C ASP A 47 14.27 7.51 -2.53
N ARG A 48 15.47 7.05 -2.95
CA ARG A 48 15.61 5.71 -3.57
C ARG A 48 15.23 4.58 -2.60
N HIS A 49 15.44 4.80 -1.31
CA HIS A 49 15.08 3.82 -0.29
C HIS A 49 13.58 3.66 -0.08
N GLN A 50 12.74 4.65 -0.40
CA GLN A 50 11.30 4.55 -0.12
C GLN A 50 10.58 3.64 -1.12
N GLY A 51 10.85 3.81 -2.42
CA GLY A 51 10.33 2.92 -3.48
C GLY A 51 10.78 1.47 -3.31
N ASP A 52 12.07 1.23 -3.05
CA ASP A 52 12.60 -0.12 -2.84
C ASP A 52 11.99 -0.80 -1.60
N ARG A 53 11.77 -0.03 -0.52
CA ARG A 53 11.07 -0.54 0.67
C ARG A 53 9.62 -0.91 0.37
N LEU A 54 8.93 -0.13 -0.45
CA LEU A 54 7.55 -0.43 -0.85
C LEU A 54 7.47 -1.65 -1.78
N ILE A 55 8.39 -1.79 -2.73
CA ILE A 55 8.49 -2.96 -3.59
C ILE A 55 8.75 -4.20 -2.75
N HIS A 56 9.73 -4.17 -1.85
CA HIS A 56 9.99 -5.27 -0.93
C HIS A 56 8.83 -5.55 0.02
N ALA A 57 8.09 -4.52 0.45
CA ALA A 57 6.89 -4.72 1.26
C ALA A 57 5.80 -5.45 0.47
N ILE A 58 5.62 -5.14 -0.82
CA ILE A 58 4.69 -5.83 -1.71
C ILE A 58 5.13 -7.29 -1.96
N GLU A 59 6.41 -7.51 -2.26
CA GLU A 59 6.97 -8.85 -2.54
C GLU A 59 6.86 -9.80 -1.34
N ARG A 60 6.89 -9.28 -0.12
CA ARG A 60 6.80 -10.08 1.11
C ARG A 60 5.37 -10.42 1.54
N ILE A 61 4.36 -9.89 0.85
CA ILE A 61 2.97 -10.20 1.18
C ILE A 61 2.66 -11.64 0.77
N GLU A 62 2.51 -12.51 1.75
CA GLU A 62 1.91 -13.82 1.58
C GLU A 62 0.41 -13.73 1.84
N PHE A 63 -0.41 -14.23 0.91
CA PHE A 63 -1.86 -14.23 1.08
C PHE A 63 -2.30 -15.33 2.04
N ARG A 64 -2.63 -14.95 3.27
CA ARG A 64 -3.15 -15.87 4.29
C ARG A 64 -4.56 -15.51 4.74
N SER A 65 -4.97 -14.26 4.50
CA SER A 65 -6.25 -13.70 4.93
C SER A 65 -6.77 -12.62 3.97
N ASP A 66 -8.06 -12.31 4.10
CA ASP A 66 -8.71 -11.19 3.42
C ASP A 66 -8.01 -9.84 3.71
N LYS A 67 -7.47 -9.67 4.91
CA LYS A 67 -6.73 -8.49 5.33
C LYS A 67 -5.44 -8.27 4.51
N ASP A 68 -4.80 -9.34 4.06
CA ASP A 68 -3.55 -9.26 3.29
C ASP A 68 -3.79 -8.69 1.88
N ILE A 69 -4.94 -9.01 1.28
CA ILE A 69 -5.35 -8.45 -0.03
C ILE A 69 -5.62 -6.95 0.08
N LEU A 70 -6.23 -6.51 1.18
CA LEU A 70 -6.43 -5.08 1.47
C LEU A 70 -5.10 -4.36 1.75
N ALA A 71 -4.18 -5.02 2.47
CA ALA A 71 -2.85 -4.49 2.75
C ALA A 71 -2.04 -4.31 1.45
N LEU A 72 -2.07 -5.32 0.58
CA LEU A 72 -1.45 -5.27 -0.75
C LEU A 72 -2.00 -4.11 -1.57
N ALA A 73 -3.33 -3.98 -1.67
CA ALA A 73 -3.94 -2.92 -2.46
C ALA A 73 -3.54 -1.52 -1.98
N LYS A 74 -3.41 -1.32 -0.66
CA LYS A 74 -2.92 -0.07 -0.07
C LYS A 74 -1.45 0.17 -0.40
N ALA A 75 -0.59 -0.85 -0.29
CA ALA A 75 0.83 -0.74 -0.61
C ALA A 75 1.06 -0.40 -2.09
N VAL A 76 0.35 -1.09 -3.01
CA VAL A 76 0.41 -0.81 -4.45
C VAL A 76 -0.15 0.57 -4.78
N ASN A 77 -1.22 1.01 -4.11
CA ASN A 77 -1.75 2.37 -4.28
C ASN A 77 -0.72 3.43 -3.87
N HIS A 78 -0.05 3.21 -2.74
CA HIS A 78 0.97 4.12 -2.24
C HIS A 78 2.16 4.20 -3.21
N LEU A 79 2.67 3.05 -3.64
CA LEU A 79 3.76 2.98 -4.63
C LEU A 79 3.38 3.68 -5.94
N GLY A 80 2.18 3.44 -6.46
CA GLY A 80 1.70 4.09 -7.69
C GLY A 80 1.64 5.63 -7.57
N ARG A 81 1.28 6.15 -6.39
CA ARG A 81 1.29 7.61 -6.12
C ARG A 81 2.70 8.18 -6.03
N GLU A 82 3.62 7.47 -5.38
CA GLU A 82 5.02 7.92 -5.30
C GLU A 82 5.68 7.92 -6.67
N LEU A 83 5.50 6.85 -7.45
CA LEU A 83 5.99 6.76 -8.82
C LEU A 83 5.40 7.87 -9.69
N TYR A 84 4.12 8.20 -9.54
CA TYR A 84 3.50 9.33 -10.25
C TYR A 84 4.23 10.65 -9.98
N LEU A 85 4.47 10.96 -8.71
CA LEU A 85 5.13 12.19 -8.29
C LEU A 85 6.59 12.25 -8.78
N ILE A 86 7.35 11.17 -8.55
CA ILE A 86 8.77 11.11 -8.92
C ILE A 86 8.90 11.19 -10.45
N LEU A 87 8.16 10.39 -11.21
CA LEU A 87 8.23 10.41 -12.67
C LEU A 87 7.77 11.76 -13.25
N GLY A 88 6.76 12.39 -12.66
CA GLY A 88 6.32 13.73 -13.04
C GLY A 88 7.40 14.79 -12.82
N MET A 89 8.03 14.81 -11.64
CA MET A 89 9.14 15.73 -11.35
C MET A 89 10.34 15.48 -12.26
N ARG A 90 10.75 14.21 -12.45
CA ARG A 90 11.86 13.85 -13.33
C ARG A 90 11.58 14.22 -14.80
N ALA A 91 10.33 14.15 -15.25
CA ALA A 91 9.96 14.60 -16.59
C ALA A 91 10.19 16.10 -16.77
N GLU A 92 9.82 16.93 -15.78
CA GLU A 92 10.03 18.38 -15.84
C GLU A 92 11.52 18.75 -15.73
N GLU A 93 12.26 18.10 -14.83
CA GLU A 93 13.71 18.28 -14.71
C GLU A 93 14.44 17.94 -16.01
N LEU A 94 14.11 16.78 -16.59
CA LEU A 94 14.74 16.32 -17.83
C LEU A 94 14.42 17.24 -19.01
N ASN A 95 13.17 17.72 -19.10
CA ASN A 95 12.80 18.75 -20.07
C ASN A 95 13.60 20.04 -19.86
N GLY A 96 13.72 20.51 -18.60
CA GLY A 96 14.47 21.71 -18.23
C GLY A 96 15.94 21.61 -18.64
N VAL A 97 16.63 20.55 -18.20
CA VAL A 97 18.05 20.31 -18.48
C VAL A 97 18.31 20.18 -19.98
N LEU A 98 17.54 19.34 -20.68
CA LEU A 98 17.76 19.11 -22.11
C LEU A 98 17.36 20.30 -22.98
N SER A 99 16.42 21.15 -22.52
CA SER A 99 16.06 22.38 -23.26
C SER A 99 17.17 23.44 -23.24
N GLN A 100 17.97 23.43 -22.18
CA GLN A 100 19.14 24.30 -21.98
C GLN A 100 20.42 23.70 -22.55
N TYR A 101 20.42 22.42 -22.92
CA TYR A 101 21.59 21.71 -23.42
C TYR A 101 22.05 22.28 -24.77
N LYS A 102 23.12 23.09 -24.74
CA LYS A 102 23.83 23.61 -25.92
C LYS A 102 24.93 22.63 -26.33
N GLY A 103 24.54 21.44 -26.81
CA GLY A 103 25.48 20.45 -27.31
C GLY A 103 26.19 20.90 -28.59
N ARG A 104 27.16 20.11 -29.06
CA ARG A 104 27.81 20.36 -30.36
C ARG A 104 26.77 20.26 -31.48
N TRP A 105 26.86 21.14 -32.48
CA TRP A 105 25.85 21.30 -33.56
C TRP A 105 25.46 20.00 -34.27
N TYR A 106 26.37 19.02 -34.33
CA TYR A 106 26.18 17.72 -34.99
C TYR A 106 25.61 16.59 -34.10
N THR A 107 25.48 16.79 -32.77
CA THR A 107 24.90 15.79 -31.85
C THR A 107 23.55 16.23 -31.30
N PHE A 108 23.43 17.52 -30.98
CA PHE A 108 22.24 18.09 -30.38
C PHE A 108 22.02 19.51 -30.92
N GLY A 109 21.73 19.62 -32.22
CA GLY A 109 21.25 20.86 -32.85
C GLY A 109 19.83 21.24 -32.41
N ALA A 110 19.13 22.13 -33.13
CA ALA A 110 17.77 22.62 -32.79
C ALA A 110 16.71 21.51 -32.50
N GLN A 111 16.92 20.31 -33.05
CA GLN A 111 16.09 19.12 -32.83
C GLN A 111 16.22 18.52 -31.40
N SER A 112 17.24 18.89 -30.63
CA SER A 112 17.46 18.40 -29.25
C SER A 112 16.30 18.75 -28.33
N ARG A 113 15.74 19.96 -28.46
CA ARG A 113 14.57 20.41 -27.70
C ARG A 113 13.32 19.60 -28.00
N ILE A 114 13.15 19.16 -29.25
CA ILE A 114 12.02 18.33 -29.66
C ILE A 114 12.17 16.93 -29.07
N LYS A 115 13.37 16.34 -29.17
CA LYS A 115 13.68 15.04 -28.56
C LYS A 115 13.53 15.06 -27.04
N ALA A 116 13.96 16.15 -26.39
CA ALA A 116 13.79 16.37 -24.95
C ALA A 116 12.30 16.34 -24.54
N ARG A 117 11.47 17.07 -25.27
CA ARG A 117 10.02 17.09 -25.05
C ARG A 117 9.41 15.70 -25.24
N LEU A 118 9.86 14.95 -26.24
CA LEU A 118 9.38 13.59 -26.50
C LEU A 118 9.70 12.64 -25.33
N VAL A 119 10.95 12.63 -24.84
CA VAL A 119 11.36 11.81 -23.69
C VAL A 119 10.56 12.20 -22.44
N SER A 120 10.39 13.50 -22.21
CA SER A 120 9.60 14.02 -21.09
C SER A 120 8.12 13.61 -21.20
N ALA A 121 7.57 13.61 -22.41
CA ALA A 121 6.21 13.14 -22.65
C ALA A 121 6.05 11.64 -22.32
N HIS A 122 7.03 10.80 -22.68
CA HIS A 122 7.01 9.38 -22.30
C HIS A 122 7.02 9.21 -20.77
N LEU A 123 7.85 9.97 -20.04
CA LEU A 123 7.86 9.93 -18.58
C LEU A 123 6.52 10.36 -17.97
N LYS A 124 5.86 11.37 -18.53
CA LYS A 124 4.51 11.80 -18.10
C LYS A 124 3.46 10.71 -18.35
N VAL A 125 3.51 10.02 -19.49
CA VAL A 125 2.62 8.89 -19.79
C VAL A 125 2.87 7.74 -18.81
N SER A 126 4.14 7.43 -18.52
CA SER A 126 4.49 6.42 -17.50
C SER A 126 3.99 6.81 -16.11
N ALA A 127 4.06 8.09 -15.75
CA ALA A 127 3.51 8.59 -14.49
C ALA A 127 1.98 8.33 -14.41
N GLU A 128 1.22 8.72 -15.44
CA GLU A 128 -0.23 8.47 -15.45
C GLU A 128 -0.57 6.97 -15.42
N ALA A 129 0.23 6.12 -16.06
CA ALA A 129 0.09 4.67 -15.95
C ALA A 129 0.34 4.16 -14.51
N ALA A 130 1.35 4.70 -13.80
CA ALA A 130 1.61 4.35 -12.41
C ALA A 130 0.46 4.76 -11.47
N LYS A 131 -0.12 5.94 -11.70
CA LYS A 131 -1.34 6.38 -11.00
C LYS A 131 -2.53 5.47 -11.29
N ALA A 132 -2.74 5.09 -12.54
CA ALA A 132 -3.81 4.18 -12.94
C ALA A 132 -3.66 2.80 -12.28
N LEU A 133 -2.43 2.27 -12.21
CA LEU A 133 -2.09 1.05 -11.50
C LEU A 133 -2.46 1.14 -10.01
N GLY A 134 -2.08 2.24 -9.35
CA GLY A 134 -2.43 2.46 -7.94
C GLY A 134 -3.94 2.50 -7.69
N VAL A 135 -4.72 3.14 -8.57
CA VAL A 135 -6.20 3.16 -8.48
C VAL A 135 -6.80 1.79 -8.78
N GLY A 136 -6.25 1.07 -9.76
CA GLY A 136 -6.67 -0.28 -10.13
C GLY A 136 -6.56 -1.26 -8.96
N ALA A 137 -5.49 -1.17 -8.18
CA ALA A 137 -5.30 -1.98 -6.98
C ALA A 137 -6.41 -1.77 -5.94
N LEU A 138 -6.83 -0.52 -5.71
CA LEU A 138 -7.95 -0.24 -4.78
C LEU A 138 -9.29 -0.79 -5.31
N LYS A 139 -9.53 -0.66 -6.62
CA LYS A 139 -10.75 -1.22 -7.24
C LYS A 139 -10.79 -2.74 -7.13
N MET A 140 -9.65 -3.41 -7.33
CA MET A 140 -9.50 -4.85 -7.13
C MET A 140 -9.84 -5.23 -5.68
N ALA A 141 -9.26 -4.55 -4.68
CA ALA A 141 -9.58 -4.80 -3.27
C ALA A 141 -11.07 -4.58 -2.95
N HIS A 142 -11.68 -3.54 -3.51
CA HIS A 142 -13.11 -3.29 -3.34
C HIS A 142 -13.98 -4.39 -3.97
N ALA A 143 -13.64 -4.85 -5.16
CA ALA A 143 -14.31 -5.96 -5.81
C ALA A 143 -14.16 -7.25 -4.98
N PHE A 144 -12.96 -7.51 -4.46
CA PHE A 144 -12.72 -8.66 -3.58
C PHE A 144 -13.60 -8.62 -2.32
N ASP A 145 -13.66 -7.48 -1.62
CA ASP A 145 -14.51 -7.30 -0.45
C ASP A 145 -15.99 -7.55 -0.78
N ARG A 146 -16.46 -7.01 -1.91
CA ARG A 146 -17.85 -7.17 -2.35
C ARG A 146 -18.21 -8.61 -2.70
N HIS A 147 -17.34 -9.33 -3.41
CA HIS A 147 -17.66 -10.64 -3.97
C HIS A 147 -17.30 -11.81 -3.06
N PHE A 148 -16.34 -11.65 -2.15
CA PHE A 148 -15.84 -12.74 -1.32
C PHE A 148 -16.01 -12.49 0.18
N VAL A 149 -15.70 -11.29 0.68
CA VAL A 149 -15.71 -11.02 2.13
C VAL A 149 -17.12 -10.78 2.66
N LYS A 150 -17.90 -9.89 2.03
CA LYS A 150 -19.25 -9.56 2.49
C LYS A 150 -20.19 -10.78 2.50
N PRO A 151 -20.27 -11.59 1.44
CA PRO A 151 -21.14 -12.78 1.45
C PRO A 151 -20.75 -13.78 2.55
N GLU A 152 -19.45 -13.95 2.80
CA GLU A 152 -18.98 -14.84 3.87
C GLU A 152 -19.36 -14.33 5.27
N ARG A 153 -19.24 -13.01 5.49
CA ARG A 153 -19.65 -12.37 6.76
C ARG A 153 -21.16 -12.49 6.97
N GLU A 154 -21.96 -12.24 5.95
CA GLU A 154 -23.41 -12.38 5.99
C GLU A 154 -23.84 -13.82 6.30
N ALA A 155 -23.21 -14.80 5.65
CA ALA A 155 -23.46 -16.22 5.92
C ALA A 155 -23.09 -16.65 7.35
N ARG A 156 -21.97 -16.13 7.89
CA ARG A 156 -21.56 -16.39 9.29
C ARG A 156 -22.54 -15.77 10.29
N GLN A 157 -23.04 -14.56 10.05
CA GLN A 157 -24.03 -13.91 10.92
C GLN A 157 -25.36 -14.66 10.94
N GLN A 158 -25.83 -15.16 9.79
CA GLN A 158 -27.05 -15.98 9.72
C GLN A 158 -26.93 -17.33 10.44
N ARG A 159 -25.72 -17.90 10.52
CA ARG A 159 -25.44 -19.12 11.31
C ARG A 159 -25.39 -18.84 12.81
N GLY A 160 -24.83 -17.69 13.22
CA GLY A 160 -24.76 -17.29 14.64
C GLY A 160 -26.12 -16.86 15.24
N GLY A 161 -27.08 -16.44 14.41
CA GLY A 161 -28.40 -15.97 14.84
C GLY A 161 -29.46 -17.06 15.09
N LYS A 162 -29.13 -18.36 14.98
CA LYS A 162 -30.10 -19.48 15.10
C LYS A 162 -30.10 -20.22 16.45
N HIS A 163 -29.74 -19.56 17.54
CA HIS A 163 -29.98 -20.05 18.91
C HIS A 163 -30.74 -18.95 19.69
N ALA A 164 -31.90 -19.12 20.30
CA ALA A 164 -32.57 -20.30 20.84
C ALA A 164 -34.09 -20.25 20.54
N ARG A 165 -34.68 -21.41 20.20
CA ARG A 165 -36.14 -21.57 20.27
C ARG A 165 -36.54 -21.51 21.75
N PRO A 166 -37.55 -20.72 22.16
CA PRO A 166 -38.03 -20.77 23.53
C PRO A 166 -38.61 -22.16 23.80
N THR A 167 -38.02 -22.87 24.75
CA THR A 167 -38.58 -24.13 25.28
C THR A 167 -39.89 -23.77 25.97
N PHE A 168 -41.01 -24.26 25.45
CA PHE A 168 -42.29 -24.21 26.14
C PHE A 168 -42.23 -25.17 27.34
N THR A 169 -42.26 -24.64 28.56
CA THR A 169 -42.57 -25.43 29.76
C THR A 169 -44.08 -25.47 29.93
N ILE A 170 -44.72 -26.57 29.53
CA ILE A 170 -46.05 -26.92 30.00
C ILE A 170 -45.85 -27.45 31.43
N GLY A 171 -46.38 -26.74 32.42
CA GLY A 171 -46.38 -27.22 33.80
C GLY A 171 -47.32 -28.42 33.93
N GLU A 172 -46.79 -29.52 34.47
CA GLU A 172 -47.55 -30.62 35.05
C GLU A 172 -48.03 -30.19 36.46
N ASP A 173 -49.34 -30.36 36.67
CA ASP A 173 -50.17 -30.42 37.89
C ASP A 173 -49.70 -29.79 39.23
#